data_AF-A0A924VCR2-F1
#
_entry.id   AF-A0A924VCR2-F1
#
_cell.length_a   1.000
_cell.length_b   1.000
_cell.length_c   1.000
_cell.angle_alpha   90.00
_cell.angle_beta   90.00
_cell.angle_gamma   90.00
#
_symmetry.space_group_name_H-M   'P 1'
#
loop_
_entity.id
_entity.type
_entity.pdbx_description
1 polymer ?
#
loop_
_entity_poly.entity_id
_entity_poly.type
_entity_poly.pdbx_seq_one_letter_code
_entity_poly.pdbx_strand_id
1 'polypeptide(L)'
;MISTDLGDLYGGQELSLEAVSYFDEKNPQLHAYLLSIYNNLGITSYSLKQYPKAIEFYNKSLQFISDSSHTRIVKNNIANAYRKTGNMNKALEIYESILSREQEPINHARILSNYAYTRWLANAGYNPEPALREALRSRSIEGDLSGQNSSYVQLADYYMKISPDSALLYATKLYQGANSLHSVQDQMEALQKLIPLSQPENTKKYFNRYRILEDSIQNARNSVKNQFAMVRYETEKHKADNLLLQHKNIVINIWIISLAFVIVIGSIISILWYKRRERYLALKAANAVKESQLKTSKKVHDVVANGLYRLMSETENNVQLDRDKMLDDLETLYEKS
;
A
#
# COMPACT_ATOMS: atom_id res chain seq x y z
N MET A 1 -13.47 -17.54 -2.50
CA MET A 1 -12.66 -18.71 -2.94
C MET A 1 -11.51 -18.13 -3.75
N ILE A 2 -10.39 -17.80 -3.09
CA ILE A 2 -9.23 -17.24 -3.78
C ILE A 2 -8.53 -18.40 -4.46
N SER A 3 -8.40 -18.26 -5.78
CA SER A 3 -7.78 -19.16 -6.76
C SER A 3 -6.61 -19.97 -6.18
N THR A 4 -6.84 -21.26 -5.96
CA THR A 4 -5.85 -22.26 -5.55
C THR A 4 -5.69 -23.33 -6.63
N ASP A 5 -5.93 -22.94 -7.89
CA ASP A 5 -5.46 -23.74 -9.02
C ASP A 5 -3.94 -23.53 -9.13
N LEU A 6 -3.19 -24.62 -9.24
CA LEU A 6 -1.72 -24.69 -9.11
C LEU A 6 -0.89 -23.71 -9.96
N GLY A 7 -1.49 -23.08 -10.98
CA GLY A 7 -0.87 -21.99 -11.74
C GLY A 7 -0.80 -20.67 -10.95
N ASP A 8 -1.76 -20.44 -10.05
CA ASP A 8 -1.98 -19.18 -9.35
C ASP A 8 -1.58 -19.22 -7.86
N LEU A 9 -0.70 -20.14 -7.45
CA LEU A 9 -0.18 -20.14 -6.07
C LEU A 9 0.58 -18.84 -5.75
N TYR A 10 1.28 -18.30 -6.75
CA TYR A 10 2.00 -17.04 -6.63
C TYR A 10 1.04 -15.87 -6.54
N GLY A 11 0.00 -15.81 -7.39
CA GLY A 11 -0.98 -14.73 -7.30
C GLY A 11 -1.86 -14.82 -6.07
N GLY A 12 -2.25 -16.02 -5.66
CA GLY A 12 -2.92 -16.24 -4.38
C GLY A 12 -2.09 -15.76 -3.19
N GLN A 13 -0.76 -15.99 -3.20
CA GLN A 13 0.15 -15.48 -2.16
C GLN A 13 0.26 -13.95 -2.22
N GLU A 14 0.52 -13.37 -3.39
CA GLU A 14 0.66 -11.91 -3.57
C GLU A 14 -0.63 -11.16 -3.22
N LEU A 15 -1.79 -11.61 -3.72
CA LEU A 15 -3.10 -11.05 -3.37
C LEU A 15 -3.36 -11.12 -1.87
N SER A 16 -2.95 -12.21 -1.23
CA SER A 16 -3.11 -12.33 0.23
C SER A 16 -2.16 -11.39 0.97
N LEU A 17 -0.92 -11.21 0.52
CA LEU A 17 0.04 -10.26 1.10
C LEU A 17 -0.44 -8.82 0.93
N GLU A 18 -0.94 -8.47 -0.26
CA GLU A 18 -1.53 -7.17 -0.54
C GLU A 18 -2.78 -6.95 0.33
N ALA A 19 -3.67 -7.95 0.40
CA ALA A 19 -4.87 -7.88 1.21
C ALA A 19 -4.55 -7.57 2.68
N VAL A 20 -3.55 -8.23 3.30
CA VAL A 20 -3.16 -7.96 4.70
C VAL A 20 -2.90 -6.47 4.94
N SER A 21 -2.31 -5.75 3.98
CA SER A 21 -1.98 -4.32 4.15
C SER A 21 -3.19 -3.40 4.34
N TYR A 22 -4.40 -3.87 3.98
CA TYR A 22 -5.65 -3.13 4.15
C TYR A 22 -6.39 -3.46 5.46
N PHE A 23 -5.94 -4.43 6.24
CA PHE A 23 -6.62 -4.84 7.49
C PHE A 23 -5.81 -4.43 8.73
N ASP A 24 -6.48 -3.79 9.69
CA ASP A 24 -5.91 -3.53 11.01
C ASP A 24 -6.11 -4.76 11.92
N GLU A 25 -5.00 -5.36 12.37
CA GLU A 25 -4.99 -6.52 13.27
C GLU A 25 -5.66 -6.25 14.62
N LYS A 26 -5.71 -4.98 15.04
CA LYS A 26 -6.32 -4.58 16.31
C LYS A 26 -7.84 -4.49 16.24
N ASN A 27 -8.43 -4.49 15.05
CA ASN A 27 -9.88 -4.39 14.87
C ASN A 27 -10.54 -5.79 14.95
N PRO A 28 -11.32 -6.08 16.02
CA PRO A 28 -11.95 -7.40 16.18
C PRO A 28 -12.91 -7.77 15.05
N GLN A 29 -13.53 -6.78 14.39
CA GLN A 29 -14.45 -7.02 13.28
C GLN A 29 -13.74 -7.59 12.04
N LEU A 30 -12.41 -7.43 11.97
CA LEU A 30 -11.59 -7.88 10.85
C LEU A 30 -10.92 -9.24 11.09
N HIS A 31 -11.04 -9.80 12.30
CA HIS A 31 -10.35 -11.05 12.68
C HIS A 31 -10.71 -12.24 11.79
N ALA A 32 -11.97 -12.36 11.37
CA ALA A 32 -12.38 -13.43 10.44
C ALA A 32 -11.69 -13.33 9.06
N TYR A 33 -11.46 -12.10 8.57
CA TYR A 33 -10.74 -11.87 7.32
C TYR A 33 -9.25 -12.15 7.49
N LEU A 34 -8.64 -11.63 8.57
CA LEU A 34 -7.23 -11.87 8.89
C LEU A 34 -6.94 -13.36 9.07
N LEU A 35 -7.81 -14.10 9.76
CA LEU A 35 -7.77 -15.56 9.87
C LEU A 35 -7.69 -16.21 8.47
N SER A 36 -8.63 -15.84 7.60
CA SER A 36 -8.73 -16.41 6.26
C SER A 36 -7.50 -16.10 5.40
N ILE A 37 -7.02 -14.86 5.45
CA ILE A 37 -5.85 -14.38 4.71
C ILE A 37 -4.58 -15.09 5.19
N TYR A 38 -4.33 -15.13 6.51
CA TYR A 38 -3.15 -15.80 7.05
C TYR A 38 -3.19 -17.32 6.85
N ASN A 39 -4.36 -17.95 6.93
CA ASN A 39 -4.50 -19.36 6.59
C ASN A 39 -4.19 -19.62 5.11
N ASN A 40 -4.65 -18.75 4.19
CA ASN A 40 -4.33 -18.87 2.77
C ASN A 40 -2.83 -18.64 2.49
N LEU A 41 -2.20 -17.68 3.16
CA LEU A 41 -0.75 -17.48 3.11
C LEU A 41 0.01 -18.71 3.61
N GLY A 42 -0.49 -19.38 4.65
CA GLY A 42 0.05 -20.64 5.14
C GLY A 42 -0.05 -21.76 4.09
N ILE A 43 -1.24 -21.96 3.51
CA ILE A 43 -1.49 -22.98 2.47
C ILE A 43 -0.63 -22.75 1.23
N THR A 44 -0.63 -21.53 0.70
CA THR A 44 0.17 -21.17 -0.50
C THR A 44 1.67 -21.34 -0.23
N SER A 45 2.16 -20.89 0.93
CA SER A 45 3.57 -21.08 1.31
C SER A 45 3.94 -22.56 1.47
N TYR A 46 3.04 -23.39 2.02
CA TYR A 46 3.24 -24.83 2.13
C TYR A 46 3.33 -25.49 0.74
N SER A 47 2.43 -25.14 -0.18
CA SER A 47 2.42 -25.63 -1.56
C SER A 47 3.64 -25.19 -2.36
N LEU A 48 4.17 -23.99 -2.09
CA LEU A 48 5.44 -23.49 -2.62
C LEU A 48 6.69 -24.08 -1.91
N LYS A 49 6.50 -25.07 -1.03
CA LYS A 49 7.55 -25.73 -0.24
C LYS A 49 8.30 -24.79 0.72
N GLN A 50 7.75 -23.62 1.02
CA GLN A 50 8.26 -22.65 1.99
C GLN A 50 7.76 -23.00 3.40
N TYR A 51 8.08 -24.21 3.89
CA TYR A 51 7.48 -24.77 5.10
C TYR A 51 7.68 -23.91 6.37
N PRO A 52 8.86 -23.31 6.65
CA PRO A 52 9.01 -22.42 7.81
C PRO A 52 8.08 -21.21 7.75
N LYS A 53 7.91 -20.61 6.56
CA LYS A 53 7.03 -19.45 6.36
C LYS A 53 5.56 -19.85 6.47
N ALA A 54 5.21 -21.05 6.01
CA ALA A 54 3.88 -21.61 6.20
C ALA A 54 3.53 -21.75 7.69
N ILE A 55 4.48 -22.24 8.51
CA ILE A 55 4.32 -22.34 9.97
C ILE A 55 4.10 -20.95 10.59
N GLU A 56 4.87 -19.94 10.18
CA GLU A 56 4.69 -18.55 10.65
C GLU A 56 3.27 -18.06 10.36
N PHE A 57 2.80 -18.18 9.12
CA PHE A 57 1.47 -17.71 8.72
C PHE A 57 0.34 -18.49 9.39
N TYR A 58 0.47 -19.81 9.56
CA TYR A 58 -0.51 -20.58 10.33
C TYR A 58 -0.53 -20.16 11.81
N ASN A 59 0.62 -19.88 12.42
CA ASN A 59 0.66 -19.37 13.79
C ASN A 59 0.03 -17.98 13.91
N LYS A 60 0.19 -17.11 12.90
CA LYS A 60 -0.54 -15.83 12.83
C LYS A 60 -2.04 -16.07 12.72
N SER A 61 -2.47 -17.00 11.87
CA SER A 61 -3.90 -17.29 11.71
C SER A 61 -4.54 -17.79 13.01
N LEU A 62 -3.83 -18.62 13.80
CA LEU A 62 -4.28 -19.11 15.12
C LEU A 62 -4.63 -17.98 16.10
N GLN A 63 -4.03 -16.78 15.99
CA GLN A 63 -4.31 -15.66 16.89
C GLN A 63 -5.71 -15.08 16.70
N PHE A 64 -6.33 -15.36 15.55
CA PHE A 64 -7.64 -14.84 15.16
C PHE A 64 -8.74 -15.90 15.18
N ILE A 65 -8.45 -17.12 15.66
CA ILE A 65 -9.43 -18.20 15.76
C ILE A 65 -10.14 -18.17 17.11
N SER A 66 -11.47 -18.12 17.08
CA SER A 66 -12.31 -18.31 18.26
C SER A 66 -12.84 -19.74 18.42
N ASP A 67 -12.92 -20.51 17.32
CA ASP A 67 -13.51 -21.86 17.31
C ASP A 67 -12.48 -22.99 17.42
N SER A 68 -12.85 -24.02 18.18
CA SER A 68 -11.99 -25.18 18.46
C SER A 68 -11.75 -26.08 17.24
N SER A 69 -12.72 -26.20 16.33
CA SER A 69 -12.60 -27.03 15.11
C SER A 69 -11.62 -26.41 14.13
N HIS A 70 -11.75 -25.11 13.84
CA HIS A 70 -10.79 -24.39 13.00
C HIS A 70 -9.37 -24.42 13.58
N THR A 71 -9.24 -24.32 14.90
CA THR A 71 -7.95 -24.46 15.59
C THR A 71 -7.29 -25.81 15.27
N ARG A 72 -8.05 -26.92 15.29
CA ARG A 72 -7.53 -28.25 15.00
C ARG A 72 -7.12 -28.39 13.53
N ILE A 73 -7.87 -27.81 12.60
CA ILE A 73 -7.52 -27.80 11.16
C ILE A 73 -6.19 -27.07 10.93
N VAL A 74 -6.02 -25.87 11.50
CA VAL A 74 -4.77 -25.10 11.34
C VAL A 74 -3.60 -25.82 12.01
N LYS A 75 -3.79 -26.40 13.20
CA LYS A 75 -2.77 -27.22 13.88
C LYS A 75 -2.37 -28.45 13.06
N ASN A 76 -3.32 -29.13 12.41
CA ASN A 76 -3.01 -30.23 11.48
C ASN A 76 -2.11 -29.76 10.33
N ASN A 77 -2.33 -28.55 9.80
CA ASN A 77 -1.50 -27.98 8.74
C ASN A 77 -0.10 -27.61 9.24
N ILE A 78 0.01 -27.06 10.45
CA ILE A 78 1.29 -26.81 11.12
C ILE A 78 2.06 -28.12 11.32
N ALA A 79 1.40 -29.17 11.79
CA ALA A 79 2.02 -30.49 11.97
C ALA A 79 2.51 -31.08 10.63
N ASN A 80 1.74 -30.91 9.55
CA ASN A 80 2.18 -31.28 8.21
C ASN A 80 3.44 -30.52 7.78
N ALA A 81 3.51 -29.21 8.04
CA ALA A 81 4.69 -28.41 7.76
C ALA A 81 5.90 -28.82 8.61
N TYR A 82 5.71 -29.14 9.89
CA TYR A 82 6.78 -29.70 10.74
C TYR A 82 7.29 -31.04 10.22
N ARG A 83 6.39 -31.95 9.80
CA ARG A 83 6.78 -33.20 9.17
C ARG A 83 7.64 -32.97 7.91
N LYS A 84 7.26 -32.00 7.06
CA LYS A 84 8.02 -31.67 5.84
C LYS A 84 9.38 -31.03 6.11
N THR A 85 9.57 -30.39 7.26
CA THR A 85 10.87 -29.88 7.71
C THR A 85 11.70 -30.92 8.47
N GLY A 86 11.21 -32.17 8.58
CA GLY A 86 11.89 -33.26 9.29
C GLY A 86 11.69 -33.23 10.81
N ASN A 87 10.95 -32.27 11.34
CA ASN A 87 10.68 -32.18 12.78
C ASN A 87 9.52 -33.10 13.20
N MET A 88 9.79 -34.40 13.14
CA MET A 88 8.78 -35.45 13.36
C MET A 88 8.19 -35.41 14.76
N ASN A 89 9.00 -35.19 15.80
CA ASN A 89 8.53 -35.15 17.18
C ASN A 89 7.50 -34.05 17.41
N LYS A 90 7.76 -32.83 16.93
CA LYS A 90 6.79 -31.72 17.03
C LYS A 90 5.52 -32.00 16.25
N ALA A 91 5.63 -32.60 15.06
CA ALA A 91 4.46 -32.96 14.27
C ALA A 91 3.58 -33.98 15.03
N LEU A 92 4.20 -35.02 15.62
CA LEU A 92 3.51 -36.06 16.38
C LEU A 92 2.82 -35.51 17.63
N GLU A 93 3.50 -34.67 18.40
CA GLU A 93 2.94 -34.01 19.59
C GLU A 93 1.69 -33.19 19.24
N ILE A 94 1.77 -32.40 18.14
CA ILE A 94 0.62 -31.61 17.69
C ILE A 94 -0.52 -32.53 17.25
N TYR A 95 -0.25 -33.56 16.44
CA TYR A 95 -1.28 -34.50 15.99
C TYR A 95 -1.98 -35.19 17.16
N GLU A 96 -1.24 -35.69 18.15
CA GLU A 96 -1.79 -36.34 19.34
C GLU A 96 -2.69 -35.38 20.13
N SER A 97 -2.26 -34.12 20.28
CA SER A 97 -3.02 -33.09 21.00
C SER A 97 -4.38 -32.78 20.36
N ILE A 98 -4.48 -32.83 19.04
CA ILE A 98 -5.71 -32.50 18.31
C ILE A 98 -6.57 -33.73 18.02
N LEU A 99 -5.97 -34.91 17.84
CA LEU A 99 -6.69 -36.16 17.57
C LEU A 99 -7.59 -36.56 18.74
N SER A 100 -7.09 -36.44 19.97
CA SER A 100 -7.81 -36.79 21.20
C SER A 100 -9.09 -35.96 21.44
N ARG A 101 -9.28 -34.87 20.70
CA ARG A 101 -10.39 -33.92 20.86
C ARG A 101 -11.23 -33.76 19.61
N GLU A 102 -10.89 -34.45 18.51
CA GLU A 102 -11.61 -34.34 17.25
C GLU A 102 -12.76 -35.36 17.18
N GLN A 103 -13.97 -34.83 17.03
CA GLN A 103 -15.20 -35.61 16.96
C GLN A 103 -15.76 -35.66 15.53
N GLU A 104 -15.43 -34.67 14.68
CA GLU A 104 -15.92 -34.62 13.31
C GLU A 104 -15.25 -35.71 12.46
N PRO A 105 -16.01 -36.65 11.85
CA PRO A 105 -15.45 -37.84 11.19
C PRO A 105 -14.38 -37.53 10.13
N ILE A 106 -14.63 -36.54 9.27
CA ILE A 106 -13.71 -36.15 8.20
C ILE A 106 -12.40 -35.57 8.78
N ASN A 107 -12.50 -34.70 9.78
CA ASN A 107 -11.32 -34.10 10.42
C ASN A 107 -10.56 -35.14 11.23
N HIS A 108 -11.26 -36.04 11.93
CA HIS A 108 -10.69 -37.15 12.66
C HIS A 108 -9.89 -38.05 11.70
N ALA A 109 -10.49 -38.47 10.58
CA ALA A 109 -9.83 -39.26 9.55
C ALA A 109 -8.58 -38.55 8.99
N ARG A 110 -8.65 -37.22 8.79
CA ARG A 110 -7.50 -36.41 8.36
C ARG A 110 -6.35 -36.42 9.36
N ILE A 111 -6.64 -36.19 10.62
CA ILE A 111 -5.63 -36.14 11.67
C ILE A 111 -5.07 -37.55 11.90
N LEU A 112 -5.92 -38.57 11.99
CA LEU A 112 -5.54 -39.98 12.19
C LEU A 112 -4.59 -40.46 11.10
N SER A 113 -4.94 -40.24 9.82
CA SER A 113 -4.12 -40.71 8.71
C SER A 113 -2.77 -39.98 8.66
N ASN A 114 -2.76 -38.67 8.90
CA ASN A 114 -1.53 -37.90 8.98
C ASN A 114 -0.65 -38.31 10.17
N TYR A 115 -1.24 -38.54 11.34
CA TYR A 115 -0.54 -39.00 12.53
C TYR A 115 0.14 -40.35 12.29
N ALA A 116 -0.63 -41.34 11.82
CA ALA A 116 -0.13 -42.68 11.54
C ALA A 116 0.99 -42.67 10.47
N TYR A 117 0.79 -41.91 9.39
CA TYR A 117 1.81 -41.75 8.35
C TYR A 117 3.08 -41.08 8.89
N THR A 118 2.95 -40.08 9.76
CA THR A 118 4.11 -39.42 10.41
C THR A 118 4.85 -40.38 11.33
N ARG A 119 4.12 -41.20 12.11
CA ARG A 119 4.74 -42.22 12.98
C ARG A 119 5.52 -43.24 12.18
N TRP A 120 4.99 -43.69 11.05
CA TRP A 120 5.68 -44.61 10.15
C TRP A 120 6.93 -44.00 9.54
N LEU A 121 6.88 -42.73 9.11
CA LEU A 121 8.06 -42.04 8.61
C LEU A 121 9.14 -41.85 9.69
N ALA A 122 8.74 -41.63 10.94
CA ALA A 122 9.66 -41.49 12.07
C ALA A 122 10.21 -42.83 12.57
N ASN A 123 9.44 -43.91 12.44
CA ASN A 123 9.82 -45.25 12.86
C ASN A 123 9.35 -46.29 11.82
N ALA A 124 10.30 -46.82 11.05
CA ALA A 124 10.02 -47.80 10.00
C ALA A 124 9.37 -49.11 10.50
N GLY A 125 9.50 -49.45 11.79
CA GLY A 125 8.87 -50.62 12.39
C GLY A 125 7.40 -50.41 12.80
N TYR A 126 6.89 -49.18 12.74
CA TYR A 126 5.49 -48.89 13.02
C TYR A 126 4.63 -49.29 11.82
N ASN A 127 3.54 -50.04 12.06
CA ASN A 127 2.55 -50.37 11.03
C ASN A 127 1.43 -49.30 10.99
N PRO A 128 1.39 -48.40 9.99
CA PRO A 128 0.35 -47.39 9.86
C PRO A 128 -0.95 -47.93 9.23
N GLU A 129 -0.93 -49.14 8.65
CA GLU A 129 -2.02 -49.65 7.81
C GLU A 129 -3.39 -49.64 8.49
N PRO A 130 -3.56 -50.12 9.74
CA PRO A 130 -4.89 -50.15 10.37
C PRO A 130 -5.51 -48.75 10.45
N ALA A 131 -4.73 -47.77 10.90
CA ALA A 131 -5.17 -46.38 11.02
C ALA A 131 -5.42 -45.72 9.66
N LEU A 132 -4.60 -46.00 8.65
CA LEU A 132 -4.80 -45.49 7.28
C LEU A 132 -6.07 -46.05 6.64
N ARG A 133 -6.34 -47.35 6.83
CA ARG A 133 -7.56 -48.01 6.34
C ARG A 133 -8.80 -47.53 7.09
N GLU A 134 -8.70 -47.31 8.40
CA GLU A 134 -9.77 -46.74 9.20
C GLU A 134 -10.15 -45.34 8.70
N ALA A 135 -9.16 -44.46 8.52
CA ALA A 135 -9.37 -43.13 7.98
C ALA A 135 -9.98 -43.16 6.57
N LEU A 136 -9.49 -44.05 5.69
CA LEU A 136 -10.05 -44.25 4.37
C LEU A 136 -11.53 -44.69 4.42
N ARG A 137 -11.86 -45.63 5.31
CA ARG A 137 -13.23 -46.12 5.48
C ARG A 137 -14.15 -45.00 5.94
N SER A 138 -13.75 -44.21 6.94
CA SER A 138 -14.53 -43.05 7.40
C SER A 138 -14.78 -42.07 6.25
N ARG A 139 -13.74 -41.67 5.50
CA ARG A 139 -13.88 -40.79 4.32
C ARG A 139 -14.76 -41.37 3.22
N SER A 140 -14.78 -42.69 3.06
CA SER A 140 -15.67 -43.36 2.11
C SER A 140 -17.14 -43.31 2.53
N ILE A 141 -17.42 -43.41 3.83
CA ILE A 141 -18.77 -43.31 4.38
C ILE A 141 -19.29 -41.87 4.24
N GLU A 142 -18.43 -40.89 4.52
CA GLU A 142 -18.77 -39.45 4.42
C GLU A 142 -18.76 -38.91 2.98
N GLY A 143 -18.35 -39.70 1.99
CA GLY A 143 -18.25 -39.25 0.59
C GLY A 143 -17.12 -38.25 0.31
N ASP A 144 -16.12 -38.14 1.19
CA ASP A 144 -14.96 -37.23 1.04
C ASP A 144 -13.96 -37.78 0.01
N LEU A 145 -14.23 -37.55 -1.28
CA LEU A 145 -13.39 -38.01 -2.40
C LEU A 145 -11.95 -37.46 -2.34
N SER A 146 -11.78 -36.20 -1.93
CA SER A 146 -10.45 -35.57 -1.82
C SER A 146 -9.63 -36.18 -0.68
N GLY A 147 -10.27 -36.42 0.48
CA GLY A 147 -9.65 -37.16 1.57
C GLY A 147 -9.35 -38.61 1.22
N GLN A 148 -10.20 -39.27 0.44
CA GLN A 148 -9.93 -40.63 -0.06
C GLN A 148 -8.66 -40.67 -0.91
N ASN A 149 -8.47 -39.71 -1.82
CA ASN A 149 -7.21 -39.56 -2.56
C ASN A 149 -6.01 -39.40 -1.62
N SER A 150 -6.13 -38.56 -0.59
CA SER A 150 -5.07 -38.40 0.42
C SER A 150 -4.76 -39.72 1.15
N SER A 151 -5.77 -40.55 1.45
CA SER A 151 -5.56 -41.90 1.98
C SER A 151 -4.86 -42.81 0.98
N TYR A 152 -5.24 -42.77 -0.31
CA TYR A 152 -4.63 -43.60 -1.35
C TYR A 152 -3.16 -43.25 -1.58
N VAL A 153 -2.78 -41.97 -1.51
CA VAL A 153 -1.38 -41.54 -1.52
C VAL A 153 -0.59 -42.24 -0.40
N GLN A 154 -1.09 -42.14 0.84
CA GLN A 154 -0.39 -42.67 2.03
C GLN A 154 -0.29 -44.20 2.01
N LEU A 155 -1.35 -44.88 1.56
CA LEU A 155 -1.36 -46.34 1.41
C LEU A 155 -0.44 -46.80 0.28
N ALA A 156 -0.44 -46.12 -0.87
CA ALA A 156 0.47 -46.41 -1.96
C ALA A 156 1.94 -46.28 -1.49
N ASP A 157 2.29 -45.19 -0.81
CA ASP A 157 3.64 -44.98 -0.26
C ASP A 157 4.07 -46.08 0.71
N TYR A 158 3.16 -46.50 1.60
CA TYR A 158 3.41 -47.57 2.55
C TYR A 158 3.68 -48.89 1.82
N TYR A 159 2.79 -49.26 0.90
CA TYR A 159 2.90 -50.53 0.17
C TYR A 159 4.01 -50.55 -0.87
N MET A 160 4.49 -49.41 -1.38
CA MET A 160 5.65 -49.38 -2.29
C MET A 160 6.88 -50.06 -1.68
N LYS A 161 7.00 -50.09 -0.34
CA LYS A 161 8.10 -50.76 0.37
C LYS A 161 7.84 -52.22 0.71
N ILE A 162 6.61 -52.71 0.56
CA ILE A 162 6.15 -54.00 1.12
C ILE A 162 5.55 -54.91 0.04
N SER A 163 4.64 -54.38 -0.78
CA SER A 163 3.88 -55.11 -1.79
C SER A 163 3.60 -54.20 -3.00
N PRO A 164 4.36 -54.33 -4.10
CA PRO A 164 4.16 -53.55 -5.32
C PRO A 164 2.75 -53.66 -5.90
N ASP A 165 2.10 -54.83 -5.82
CA ASP A 165 0.73 -55.03 -6.31
C ASP A 165 -0.29 -54.20 -5.52
N SER A 166 -0.14 -54.17 -4.19
CA SER A 166 -0.98 -53.33 -3.34
C SER A 166 -0.73 -51.85 -3.61
N ALA A 167 0.53 -51.45 -3.80
CA ALA A 167 0.89 -50.10 -4.16
C ALA A 167 0.26 -49.67 -5.50
N LEU A 168 0.31 -50.55 -6.52
CA LEU A 168 -0.27 -50.33 -7.84
C LEU A 168 -1.79 -50.17 -7.76
N LEU A 169 -2.47 -50.98 -6.94
CA LEU A 169 -3.91 -50.85 -6.68
C LEU A 169 -4.26 -49.47 -6.12
N TYR A 170 -3.56 -49.00 -5.08
CA TYR A 170 -3.84 -47.71 -4.47
C TYR A 170 -3.45 -46.53 -5.37
N ALA A 171 -2.33 -46.62 -6.11
CA ALA A 171 -1.94 -45.63 -7.11
C ALA A 171 -2.98 -45.53 -8.24
N THR A 172 -3.58 -46.65 -8.64
CA THR A 172 -4.66 -46.66 -9.65
C THR A 172 -5.93 -45.99 -9.12
N LYS A 173 -6.34 -46.30 -7.88
CA LYS A 173 -7.49 -45.63 -7.24
C LYS A 173 -7.28 -44.14 -7.08
N LEU A 174 -6.07 -43.72 -6.69
CA LEU A 174 -5.66 -42.33 -6.64
C LEU A 174 -5.82 -41.66 -8.01
N TYR A 175 -5.32 -42.28 -9.09
CA TYR A 175 -5.43 -41.72 -10.44
C TYR A 175 -6.89 -41.60 -10.89
N GLN A 176 -7.73 -42.59 -10.60
CA GLN A 176 -9.17 -42.55 -10.91
C GLN A 176 -9.86 -41.40 -10.18
N GLY A 177 -9.68 -41.31 -8.85
CA GLY A 177 -10.24 -40.22 -8.05
C GLY A 177 -9.73 -38.85 -8.48
N ALA A 178 -8.44 -38.74 -8.81
CA ALA A 178 -7.83 -37.51 -9.34
C ALA A 178 -8.45 -37.06 -10.67
N ASN A 179 -8.78 -38.00 -11.56
CA ASN A 179 -9.48 -37.70 -12.81
C ASN A 179 -10.92 -37.24 -12.55
N SER A 180 -11.64 -37.90 -11.63
CA SER A 180 -13.00 -37.53 -11.24
C SER A 180 -13.08 -36.16 -10.57
N LEU A 181 -12.07 -35.79 -9.79
CA LEU A 181 -11.96 -34.49 -9.15
C LEU A 181 -11.38 -33.40 -10.07
N HIS A 182 -10.94 -33.76 -11.27
CA HIS A 182 -10.18 -32.89 -12.17
C HIS A 182 -8.93 -32.26 -11.50
N SER A 183 -8.39 -32.91 -10.46
CA SER A 183 -7.20 -32.44 -9.75
C SER A 183 -5.94 -32.79 -10.53
N VAL A 184 -5.36 -31.80 -11.19
CA VAL A 184 -4.09 -32.00 -11.93
C VAL A 184 -2.96 -32.40 -10.97
N GLN A 185 -2.98 -31.89 -9.73
CA GLN A 185 -2.00 -32.25 -8.70
C GLN A 185 -2.04 -33.74 -8.39
N ASP A 186 -3.22 -34.24 -8.05
CA ASP A 186 -3.40 -35.63 -7.68
C ASP A 186 -3.14 -36.53 -8.89
N GLN A 187 -3.45 -36.07 -10.11
CA GLN A 187 -3.11 -36.80 -11.34
C GLN A 187 -1.60 -36.95 -11.47
N MET A 188 -0.84 -35.88 -11.30
CA MET A 188 0.62 -35.94 -11.35
C MET A 188 1.20 -36.82 -10.26
N GLU A 189 0.72 -36.70 -9.02
CA GLU A 189 1.17 -37.53 -7.90
C GLU A 189 0.85 -39.00 -8.13
N ALA A 190 -0.32 -39.32 -8.67
CA ALA A 190 -0.65 -40.69 -9.05
C ALA A 190 0.26 -41.22 -10.15
N LEU A 191 0.51 -40.43 -11.19
CA LEU A 191 1.37 -40.82 -12.31
C LEU A 191 2.81 -41.08 -11.85
N GLN A 192 3.35 -40.27 -10.94
CA GLN A 192 4.67 -40.50 -10.34
C GLN A 192 4.77 -41.85 -9.62
N LYS A 193 3.68 -42.32 -9.00
CA LYS A 193 3.62 -43.64 -8.37
C LYS A 193 3.36 -44.75 -9.39
N LEU A 194 2.51 -44.52 -10.39
CA LEU A 194 2.16 -45.51 -11.41
C LEU A 194 3.32 -45.86 -12.35
N ILE A 195 4.13 -44.88 -12.75
CA ILE A 195 5.26 -45.08 -13.66
C ILE A 195 6.21 -46.20 -13.19
N PRO A 196 6.73 -46.22 -11.96
CA PRO A 196 7.60 -47.29 -11.48
C PRO A 196 6.87 -48.61 -11.14
N LEU A 197 5.55 -48.59 -10.97
CA LEU A 197 4.75 -49.76 -10.55
C LEU A 197 4.07 -50.49 -11.73
N SER A 198 4.03 -49.89 -12.91
CA SER A 198 3.26 -50.40 -14.05
C SER A 198 4.09 -51.26 -14.98
N GLN A 199 3.40 -52.13 -15.72
CA GLN A 199 4.01 -52.87 -16.83
C GLN A 199 4.55 -51.91 -17.92
N PRO A 200 5.58 -52.31 -18.70
CA PRO A 200 6.23 -51.44 -19.67
C PRO A 200 5.28 -50.75 -20.67
N GLU A 201 4.21 -51.43 -21.08
CA GLU A 201 3.21 -50.93 -22.04
C GLU A 201 2.46 -49.72 -21.46
N ASN A 202 2.09 -49.79 -20.18
CA ASN A 202 1.37 -48.73 -19.48
C ASN A 202 2.31 -47.61 -19.03
N THR A 203 3.54 -47.94 -18.67
CA THR A 203 4.56 -46.99 -18.22
C THR A 203 4.80 -45.88 -19.25
N LYS A 204 4.91 -46.22 -20.54
CA LYS A 204 5.08 -45.22 -21.62
C LYS A 204 3.90 -44.25 -21.68
N LYS A 205 2.67 -44.75 -21.54
CA LYS A 205 1.44 -43.93 -21.53
C LYS A 205 1.42 -42.98 -20.33
N TYR A 206 1.69 -43.49 -19.13
CA TYR A 206 1.71 -42.68 -17.91
C TYR A 206 2.82 -41.63 -17.93
N PHE A 207 4.02 -41.99 -18.39
CA PHE A 207 5.13 -41.06 -18.53
C PHE A 207 4.82 -39.93 -19.50
N ASN A 208 4.23 -40.24 -20.67
CA ASN A 208 3.82 -39.23 -21.64
C ASN A 208 2.76 -38.28 -21.05
N ARG A 209 1.78 -38.81 -20.32
CA ARG A 209 0.77 -37.98 -19.64
C ARG A 209 1.40 -37.10 -18.56
N TYR A 210 2.30 -37.65 -17.75
CA TYR A 210 3.04 -36.91 -16.73
C TYR A 210 3.80 -35.74 -17.35
N ARG A 211 4.57 -35.99 -18.41
CA ARG A 211 5.34 -34.95 -19.12
C ARG A 211 4.44 -33.82 -19.64
N ILE A 212 3.31 -34.15 -20.28
CA ILE A 212 2.36 -33.14 -20.79
C ILE A 212 1.80 -32.28 -19.64
N LEU A 213 1.44 -32.90 -18.52
CA LEU A 213 0.91 -32.17 -17.36
C LEU A 213 1.98 -31.29 -16.71
N GLU A 214 3.21 -31.79 -16.57
CA GLU A 214 4.35 -31.03 -16.04
C GLU A 214 4.65 -29.82 -16.92
N ASP A 215 4.78 -30.01 -18.24
CA ASP A 215 5.04 -28.93 -19.20
C ASP A 215 3.95 -27.84 -19.12
N SER A 216 2.68 -28.25 -19.07
CA SER A 216 1.53 -27.35 -18.95
C SER A 216 1.56 -26.54 -17.65
N ILE A 217 1.77 -27.20 -16.51
CA ILE A 217 1.83 -26.53 -15.20
C ILE A 217 3.02 -25.60 -15.10
N GLN A 218 4.19 -26.01 -15.62
CA GLN A 218 5.38 -25.17 -15.57
C GLN A 218 5.19 -23.91 -16.42
N ASN A 219 4.58 -24.04 -17.60
CA ASN A 219 4.24 -22.89 -18.44
C ASN A 219 3.24 -21.96 -17.75
N ALA A 220 2.18 -22.49 -17.13
CA ALA A 220 1.21 -21.70 -16.38
C ALA A 220 1.88 -20.95 -15.22
N ARG A 221 2.73 -21.61 -14.43
CA ARG A 221 3.49 -20.99 -13.32
C ARG A 221 4.44 -19.91 -13.80
N ASN A 222 5.17 -20.16 -14.88
CA ASN A 222 6.09 -19.18 -15.45
C ASN A 222 5.34 -17.95 -15.99
N SER A 223 4.19 -18.17 -16.65
CA SER A 223 3.34 -17.08 -17.13
C SER A 223 2.87 -16.19 -15.98
N VAL A 224 2.32 -16.80 -14.92
CA VAL A 224 1.86 -16.08 -13.72
C VAL A 224 3.01 -15.31 -13.06
N LYS A 225 4.17 -15.96 -12.87
CA LYS A 225 5.35 -15.31 -12.31
C LYS A 225 5.80 -14.09 -13.13
N ASN A 226 5.82 -14.20 -14.45
CA ASN A 226 6.20 -13.11 -15.34
C ASN A 226 5.18 -11.96 -15.28
N GLN A 227 3.89 -12.28 -15.26
CA GLN A 227 2.82 -11.29 -15.12
C GLN A 227 2.95 -10.51 -13.80
N PHE A 228 3.17 -11.19 -12.67
CA PHE A 228 3.38 -10.53 -11.37
C PHE A 228 4.67 -9.70 -11.32
N ALA A 229 5.75 -10.17 -11.96
CA ALA A 229 6.96 -9.38 -12.08
C ALA A 229 6.72 -8.07 -12.85
N MET A 230 5.93 -8.13 -13.93
CA MET A 230 5.54 -6.95 -14.70
C MET A 230 4.68 -5.99 -13.88
N VAL A 231 3.63 -6.48 -13.21
CA VAL A 231 2.75 -5.67 -12.36
C VAL A 231 3.54 -4.97 -11.25
N ARG A 232 4.46 -5.68 -10.59
CA ARG A 232 5.32 -5.09 -9.56
C ARG A 232 6.23 -4.01 -10.13
N TYR A 233 6.85 -4.25 -11.29
CA TYR A 233 7.68 -3.27 -11.96
C TYR A 233 6.89 -1.99 -12.31
N GLU A 234 5.71 -2.15 -12.90
CA GLU A 234 4.83 -1.02 -13.24
C GLU A 234 4.36 -0.27 -11.99
N THR A 235 4.01 -0.99 -10.93
CA THR A 235 3.58 -0.40 -9.66
C THR A 235 4.70 0.44 -9.03
N GLU A 236 5.92 -0.08 -8.95
CA GLU A 236 7.06 0.65 -8.40
C GLU A 236 7.45 1.85 -9.27
N LYS A 237 7.36 1.71 -10.60
CA LYS A 237 7.53 2.84 -11.54
C LYS A 237 6.48 3.92 -11.30
N HIS A 238 5.20 3.57 -11.22
CA HIS A 238 4.12 4.52 -10.96
C HIS A 238 4.26 5.21 -9.61
N LYS A 239 4.68 4.50 -8.56
CA LYS A 239 4.99 5.12 -7.25
C LYS A 239 6.13 6.14 -7.37
N ALA A 240 7.22 5.79 -8.06
CA ALA A 240 8.34 6.70 -8.29
C ALA A 240 7.93 7.94 -9.09
N ASP A 241 7.16 7.76 -10.18
CA ASP A 241 6.64 8.86 -11.00
C ASP A 241 5.71 9.76 -10.18
N ASN A 242 4.87 9.19 -9.31
CA ASN A 242 4.00 9.96 -8.43
C ASN A 242 4.81 10.79 -7.42
N LEU A 243 5.87 10.23 -6.81
CA LEU A 243 6.77 10.99 -5.94
C LEU A 243 7.47 12.14 -6.68
N LEU A 244 7.89 11.91 -7.93
CA LEU A 244 8.47 12.97 -8.78
C LEU A 244 7.45 14.06 -9.10
N LEU A 245 6.20 13.70 -9.39
CA LEU A 245 5.11 14.65 -9.61
C LEU A 245 4.80 15.45 -8.34
N GLN A 246 4.76 14.82 -7.17
CA GLN A 246 4.59 15.50 -5.89
C GLN A 246 5.70 16.53 -5.64
N HIS A 247 6.96 16.15 -5.87
CA HIS A 247 8.08 17.07 -5.75
C HIS A 247 7.98 18.26 -6.73
N LYS A 248 7.64 18.00 -8.00
CA LYS A 248 7.41 19.07 -9.00
C LYS A 248 6.29 20.01 -8.57
N ASN A 249 5.18 19.48 -8.07
CA ASN A 249 4.05 20.27 -7.58
C ASN A 249 4.46 21.15 -6.39
N ILE A 250 5.24 20.62 -5.44
CA ILE A 250 5.79 21.40 -4.33
C ILE A 250 6.68 22.54 -4.84
N VAL A 251 7.59 22.26 -5.77
CA VAL A 251 8.47 23.28 -6.36
C VAL A 251 7.65 24.36 -7.09
N ILE A 252 6.67 23.97 -7.90
CA ILE A 252 5.77 24.92 -8.59
C ILE A 252 5.00 25.77 -7.57
N ASN A 253 4.49 25.17 -6.50
CA ASN A 253 3.80 25.91 -5.43
C ASN A 253 4.73 26.92 -4.75
N ILE A 254 5.99 26.56 -4.49
CA ILE A 254 6.99 27.49 -3.95
C ILE A 254 7.23 28.65 -4.91
N TRP A 255 7.33 28.39 -6.22
CA TRP A 255 7.46 29.45 -7.23
C TRP A 255 6.24 30.38 -7.27
N ILE A 256 5.02 29.83 -7.19
CA ILE A 256 3.78 30.62 -7.15
C ILE A 256 3.75 31.51 -5.90
N ILE A 257 4.08 30.96 -4.73
CA ILE A 257 4.12 31.72 -3.47
C ILE A 257 5.20 32.81 -3.54
N SER A 258 6.37 32.50 -4.08
CA SER A 258 7.47 33.46 -4.26
C SER A 258 7.08 34.60 -5.20
N LEU A 259 6.42 34.29 -6.31
CA LEU A 259 5.91 35.30 -7.25
C LEU A 259 4.85 36.19 -6.62
N ALA A 260 3.89 35.60 -5.89
CA ALA A 260 2.87 36.36 -5.16
C ALA A 260 3.50 37.31 -4.12
N PHE A 261 4.54 36.85 -3.41
CA PHE A 261 5.26 37.67 -2.45
C PHE A 261 5.95 38.88 -3.11
N VAL A 262 6.60 38.69 -4.27
CA VAL A 262 7.21 39.78 -5.05
C VAL A 262 6.16 40.81 -5.48
N ILE A 263 4.98 40.37 -5.94
CA ILE A 263 3.88 41.26 -6.34
C ILE A 263 3.37 42.08 -5.15
N VAL A 264 3.24 41.46 -3.97
CA VAL A 264 2.81 42.15 -2.73
C VAL A 264 3.84 43.20 -2.33
N ILE A 265 5.13 42.87 -2.33
CA ILE A 265 6.20 43.84 -2.03
C ILE A 265 6.19 44.99 -3.03
N GLY A 266 6.09 44.71 -4.33
CA GLY A 266 6.03 45.73 -5.38
C GLY A 266 4.83 46.67 -5.22
N SER A 267 3.68 46.13 -4.79
CA SER A 267 2.48 46.92 -4.49
C SER A 267 2.71 47.85 -3.28
N ILE A 268 3.32 47.34 -2.21
CA ILE A 268 3.67 48.14 -1.03
C ILE A 268 4.63 49.27 -1.39
N ILE A 269 5.70 48.97 -2.14
CA ILE A 269 6.68 49.98 -2.59
C ILE A 269 5.99 51.05 -3.44
N SER A 270 5.10 50.64 -4.35
CA SER A 270 4.35 51.57 -5.20
C SER A 270 3.46 52.50 -4.39
N ILE A 271 2.76 51.99 -3.37
CA ILE A 271 1.94 52.79 -2.45
C ILE A 271 2.81 53.78 -1.66
N LEU A 272 3.96 53.33 -1.14
CA LEU A 272 4.89 54.20 -0.41
C LEU A 272 5.47 55.29 -1.31
N TRP A 273 5.86 54.96 -2.54
CA TRP A 273 6.36 55.91 -3.51
C TRP A 273 5.28 56.95 -3.89
N TYR A 274 4.05 56.51 -4.11
CA TYR A 274 2.91 57.39 -4.39
C TYR A 274 2.69 58.38 -3.23
N LYS A 275 2.60 57.90 -1.99
CA LYS A 275 2.45 58.76 -0.80
C LYS A 275 3.64 59.72 -0.63
N ARG A 276 4.86 59.27 -0.89
CA ARG A 276 6.06 60.12 -0.82
C ARG A 276 6.03 61.22 -1.88
N ARG A 277 5.61 60.88 -3.10
CA ARG A 277 5.47 61.82 -4.22
C ARG A 277 4.40 62.88 -3.95
N GLU A 278 3.25 62.46 -3.41
CA GLU A 278 2.17 63.37 -3.01
C GLU A 278 2.66 64.40 -1.99
N ARG A 279 3.35 63.94 -0.92
CA ARG A 279 3.97 64.82 0.09
C ARG A 279 4.99 65.79 -0.51
N TYR A 280 5.82 65.31 -1.44
CA TYR A 280 6.81 66.15 -2.12
C TYR A 280 6.15 67.24 -2.97
N LEU A 281 5.10 66.90 -3.73
CA LEU A 281 4.35 67.86 -4.53
C LEU A 281 3.61 68.88 -3.67
N ALA A 282 2.99 68.44 -2.57
CA ALA A 282 2.35 69.33 -1.59
C ALA A 282 3.36 70.32 -0.97
N LEU A 283 4.53 69.84 -0.58
CA LEU A 283 5.62 70.68 -0.05
C LEU A 283 6.11 71.70 -1.10
N LYS A 284 6.28 71.26 -2.35
CA LYS A 284 6.70 72.14 -3.46
C LYS A 284 5.65 73.22 -3.74
N ALA A 285 4.36 72.87 -3.73
CA ALA A 285 3.27 73.81 -3.89
C ALA A 285 3.22 74.83 -2.74
N ALA A 286 3.35 74.38 -1.49
CA ALA A 286 3.40 75.26 -0.32
C ALA A 286 4.58 76.25 -0.37
N ASN A 287 5.77 75.78 -0.76
CA ASN A 287 6.94 76.64 -0.94
C ASN A 287 6.74 77.67 -2.06
N ALA A 288 6.12 77.28 -3.19
CA ALA A 288 5.82 78.21 -4.28
C ALA A 288 4.82 79.29 -3.87
N VAL A 289 3.79 78.95 -3.09
CA VAL A 289 2.85 79.92 -2.52
C VAL A 289 3.57 80.88 -1.58
N LYS A 290 4.45 80.37 -0.71
CA LYS A 290 5.25 81.18 0.21
C LYS A 290 6.18 82.15 -0.54
N GLU A 291 6.85 81.69 -1.60
CA GLU A 291 7.70 82.55 -2.42
C GLU A 291 6.88 83.64 -3.14
N SER A 292 5.70 83.30 -3.65
CA SER A 292 4.76 84.26 -4.22
C SER A 292 4.33 85.31 -3.19
N GLN A 293 3.95 84.88 -1.98
CA GLN A 293 3.61 85.77 -0.88
C GLN A 293 4.77 86.69 -0.49
N LEU A 294 6.01 86.18 -0.43
CA LEU A 294 7.19 87.00 -0.16
C LEU A 294 7.45 88.01 -1.27
N LYS A 295 7.28 87.65 -2.55
CA LYS A 295 7.38 88.58 -3.69
C LYS A 295 6.30 89.64 -3.64
N THR A 296 5.05 89.26 -3.37
CA THR A 296 3.93 90.20 -3.21
C THR A 296 4.15 91.11 -2.00
N SER A 297 4.56 90.57 -0.85
CA SER A 297 4.89 91.34 0.35
C SER A 297 6.03 92.32 0.10
N LYS A 298 7.09 91.90 -0.61
CA LYS A 298 8.17 92.79 -1.02
C LYS A 298 7.66 93.90 -1.95
N LYS A 299 6.81 93.57 -2.92
CA LYS A 299 6.23 94.56 -3.83
C LYS A 299 5.33 95.56 -3.09
N VAL A 300 4.49 95.09 -2.17
CA VAL A 300 3.67 95.94 -1.30
C VAL A 300 4.58 96.84 -0.45
N HIS A 301 5.62 96.27 0.18
CA HIS A 301 6.60 97.04 0.94
C HIS A 301 7.28 98.10 0.08
N ASP A 302 7.72 97.77 -1.15
CA ASP A 302 8.38 98.72 -2.05
C ASP A 302 7.42 99.86 -2.47
N VAL A 303 6.14 99.54 -2.75
CA VAL A 303 5.11 100.54 -3.09
C VAL A 303 4.84 101.47 -1.91
N VAL A 304 4.64 100.91 -0.71
CA VAL A 304 4.41 101.67 0.53
C VAL A 304 5.63 102.53 0.87
N ALA A 305 6.84 101.96 0.84
CA ALA A 305 8.07 102.68 1.18
C ALA A 305 8.36 103.81 0.19
N ASN A 306 8.19 103.58 -1.12
CA ASN A 306 8.39 104.62 -2.13
C ASN A 306 7.36 105.75 -2.02
N GLY A 307 6.09 105.41 -1.77
CA GLY A 307 5.06 106.43 -1.63
C GLY A 307 5.17 107.21 -0.31
N LEU A 308 5.57 106.57 0.80
CA LEU A 308 5.94 107.25 2.05
C LEU A 308 7.14 108.19 1.85
N TYR A 309 8.17 107.74 1.12
CA TYR A 309 9.32 108.57 0.78
C TYR A 309 8.92 109.79 -0.06
N ARG A 310 8.04 109.60 -1.05
CA ARG A 310 7.50 110.69 -1.87
C ARG A 310 6.72 111.70 -1.03
N LEU A 311 5.85 111.22 -0.13
CA LEU A 311 5.13 112.06 0.83
C LEU A 311 6.10 112.86 1.71
N MET A 312 7.10 112.21 2.30
CA MET A 312 8.13 112.88 3.11
C MET A 312 8.87 113.97 2.32
N SER A 313 9.30 113.66 1.10
CA SER A 313 10.00 114.62 0.22
C SER A 313 9.10 115.80 -0.22
N GLU A 314 7.83 115.55 -0.51
CA GLU A 314 6.86 116.61 -0.85
C GLU A 314 6.54 117.50 0.36
N THR A 315 6.53 116.95 1.58
CA THR A 315 6.38 117.74 2.81
C THR A 315 7.59 118.57 3.17
N GLU A 316 8.80 118.08 2.88
CA GLU A 316 10.05 118.77 3.21
C GLU A 316 10.34 119.93 2.24
N ASN A 317 9.88 119.82 0.99
CA ASN A 317 10.15 120.81 -0.06
C ASN A 317 9.06 121.89 -0.26
N ASN A 318 7.89 121.78 0.38
CA ASN A 318 6.80 122.77 0.24
C ASN A 318 6.61 123.63 1.49
N VAL A 319 6.64 124.95 1.31
CA VAL A 319 6.54 125.96 2.38
C VAL A 319 5.09 126.20 2.86
N GLN A 320 4.09 125.63 2.19
CA GLN A 320 2.68 125.64 2.60
C GLN A 320 2.09 124.23 2.50
N LEU A 321 1.78 123.62 3.66
CA LEU A 321 1.20 122.27 3.75
C LEU A 321 -0.31 122.30 3.46
N ASP A 322 -0.73 121.68 2.36
CA ASP A 322 -2.13 121.38 2.05
C ASP A 322 -2.52 120.04 2.69
N ARG A 323 -3.35 120.12 3.74
CA ARG A 323 -3.73 118.98 4.58
C ARG A 323 -4.65 118.00 3.85
N ASP A 324 -5.52 118.50 2.98
CA ASP A 324 -6.50 117.67 2.28
C ASP A 324 -5.82 116.83 1.20
N LYS A 325 -4.84 117.40 0.48
CA LYS A 325 -4.03 116.68 -0.49
C LYS A 325 -3.17 115.58 0.14
N MET A 326 -2.58 115.84 1.31
CA MET A 326 -1.81 114.82 2.03
C MET A 326 -2.68 113.65 2.50
N LEU A 327 -3.92 113.92 2.92
CA LEU A 327 -4.87 112.88 3.30
C LEU A 327 -5.25 112.02 2.10
N ASP A 328 -5.48 112.64 0.93
CA ASP A 328 -5.81 111.96 -0.32
C ASP A 328 -4.64 111.08 -0.83
N ASP A 329 -3.41 111.58 -0.73
CA ASP A 329 -2.21 110.81 -1.07
C ASP A 329 -1.93 109.65 -0.08
N LEU A 330 -2.25 109.83 1.22
CA LEU A 330 -2.20 108.78 2.24
C LEU A 330 -3.28 107.71 2.01
N GLU A 331 -4.50 108.13 1.65
CA GLU A 331 -5.62 107.25 1.32
C GLU A 331 -5.30 106.43 0.07
N THR A 332 -4.77 107.07 -0.97
CA THR A 332 -4.30 106.41 -2.20
C THR A 332 -3.19 105.40 -1.93
N LEU A 333 -2.32 105.66 -0.95
CA LEU A 333 -1.25 104.74 -0.56
C LEU A 333 -1.79 103.53 0.21
N TYR A 334 -2.76 103.75 1.10
CA TYR A 334 -3.46 102.70 1.84
C TYR A 334 -4.25 101.77 0.90
N GLU A 335 -4.91 102.31 -0.12
CA GLU A 335 -5.61 101.50 -1.14
C GLU A 335 -4.67 100.66 -2.02
N LYS A 336 -3.41 101.08 -2.15
CA LYS A 336 -2.38 100.39 -2.95
C LYS A 336 -1.50 99.42 -2.17
N SER A 337 -1.63 99.37 -0.83
CA SER A 337 -0.93 98.40 0.04
C SER A 337 -1.74 97.11 0.14
#